data_AF-A0A240SY94-F1
#
_entry.id   AF-A0A240SY94-F1
#
_cell.length_a   1.000
_cell.length_b   1.000
_cell.length_c   1.000
_cell.angle_alpha   90.00
_cell.angle_beta   90.00
_cell.angle_gamma   90.00
#
_symmetry.space_group_name_H-M   'P 1'
#
loop_
_entity.id
_entity.type
_entity.pdbx_description
1 polymer ?
#
loop_
_entity_poly.entity_id
_entity_poly.type
_entity_poly.pdbx_seq_one_letter_code
_entity_poly.pdbx_strand_id
1 'polypeptide(L)'
;MMSYFVYVDALLIAIPGVKPADNSSLLYYHIHQVAVIQIAATFVIILDTTVIILGFYFIAILNIFGDTIRLLDNSELTNKRELLLHTHKFHCEILEKFELFGRVFYYTFTLQIGSIVIFILNIIFIMRGDAGYAFYPLSLAVFGQFGAICIFGEFIFSKTEQFSVELYHTKWYEFDLKEQKIILMIMLMSQRQFGLKAAGMYDINLMMFIQVVKAGISFCAILYTFA
;
A
#
# COMPACT_ATOMS: atom_id res chain seq x y z
N MET A 1 7.56 -23.62 -6.43
CA MET A 1 7.38 -23.17 -7.83
C MET A 1 8.60 -23.54 -8.68
N MET A 2 9.82 -23.11 -8.34
CA MET A 2 11.04 -23.49 -9.09
C MET A 2 11.29 -25.01 -9.18
N SER A 3 11.04 -25.76 -8.12
CA SER A 3 11.18 -27.23 -8.11
C SER A 3 10.22 -27.96 -9.06
N TYR A 4 9.03 -27.39 -9.31
CA TYR A 4 8.02 -27.96 -10.19
C TYR A 4 8.38 -27.74 -11.67
N PHE A 5 8.94 -26.58 -12.02
CA PHE A 5 9.36 -26.30 -13.40
C PHE A 5 10.63 -27.04 -13.81
N VAL A 6 11.56 -27.24 -12.87
CA VAL A 6 12.71 -28.15 -13.06
C VAL A 6 12.24 -29.60 -13.26
N TYR A 7 11.12 -29.98 -12.64
CA TYR A 7 10.53 -31.32 -12.78
C TYR A 7 9.75 -31.51 -14.11
N VAL A 8 9.10 -30.46 -14.62
CA VAL A 8 8.27 -30.51 -15.85
C VAL A 8 9.08 -30.19 -17.12
N ASP A 9 10.34 -29.76 -16.97
CA ASP A 9 11.26 -29.41 -18.06
C ASP A 9 10.69 -28.36 -19.03
N ALA A 10 9.91 -27.44 -18.47
CA ALA A 10 9.24 -26.37 -19.21
C ALA A 10 9.97 -25.02 -19.01
N LEU A 11 10.29 -24.37 -20.12
CA LEU A 11 10.95 -23.07 -20.16
C LEU A 11 9.93 -21.98 -19.82
N LEU A 12 10.16 -21.19 -18.77
CA LEU A 12 9.17 -20.22 -18.25
C LEU A 12 9.21 -18.89 -19.01
N ILE A 13 10.38 -18.52 -19.54
CA ILE A 13 10.61 -17.26 -20.27
C ILE A 13 11.57 -17.57 -21.44
N ALA A 14 11.11 -17.36 -22.67
CA ALA A 14 12.00 -17.40 -23.83
C ALA A 14 13.04 -16.27 -23.72
N ILE A 15 14.33 -16.60 -23.79
CA ILE A 15 15.40 -15.61 -23.70
C ILE A 15 15.29 -14.64 -24.88
N PRO A 16 15.10 -13.33 -24.65
CA PRO A 16 15.07 -12.36 -25.73
C PRO A 16 16.42 -12.37 -26.46
N GLY A 17 16.42 -12.73 -27.74
CA GLY A 17 17.62 -12.74 -28.59
C GLY A 17 18.34 -14.08 -28.76
N VAL A 18 17.91 -15.16 -28.07
CA VAL A 18 18.44 -16.52 -28.30
C VAL A 18 17.34 -17.34 -28.99
N LYS A 19 17.50 -17.60 -30.29
CA LYS A 19 16.67 -18.61 -30.96
C LYS A 19 16.97 -19.97 -30.32
N PRO A 20 15.95 -20.82 -30.06
CA PRO A 20 16.19 -22.16 -29.55
C PRO A 20 17.03 -22.91 -30.57
N ALA A 21 18.33 -23.00 -30.33
CA ALA A 21 19.26 -23.75 -31.15
C ALA A 21 19.33 -25.17 -30.59
N ASP A 22 19.11 -26.15 -31.47
CA ASP A 22 18.91 -27.59 -31.22
C ASP A 22 20.01 -28.30 -30.40
N ASN A 23 21.10 -27.62 -30.01
CA ASN A 23 22.31 -28.27 -29.47
C ASN A 23 22.94 -27.59 -28.23
N SER A 24 22.25 -26.64 -27.60
CA SER A 24 22.69 -26.05 -26.31
C SER A 24 22.15 -26.85 -25.13
N SER A 25 22.99 -27.14 -24.12
CA SER A 25 22.59 -27.95 -22.96
C SER A 25 21.47 -27.28 -22.17
N LEU A 26 20.38 -28.01 -21.97
CA LEU A 26 19.18 -27.58 -21.25
C LEU A 26 19.47 -26.98 -19.86
N LEU A 27 20.54 -27.45 -19.22
CA LEU A 27 21.07 -26.92 -17.95
C LEU A 27 21.46 -25.44 -18.03
N TYR A 28 22.03 -24.98 -19.16
CA TYR A 28 22.41 -23.57 -19.33
C TYR A 28 21.19 -22.65 -19.29
N TYR A 29 20.10 -23.05 -19.94
CA TYR A 29 18.84 -22.28 -19.92
C TYR A 29 18.24 -22.23 -18.52
N HIS A 30 18.22 -23.35 -17.80
CA HIS A 30 17.71 -23.40 -16.42
C HIS A 30 18.54 -22.51 -15.47
N ILE A 31 19.87 -22.54 -15.57
CA ILE A 31 20.76 -21.68 -14.77
C ILE A 31 20.52 -20.19 -15.09
N HIS A 32 20.46 -19.84 -16.38
CA HIS A 32 20.20 -18.47 -16.81
C HIS A 32 18.82 -17.98 -16.33
N GLN A 33 17.80 -18.82 -16.45
CA GLN A 33 16.44 -18.49 -16.02
C GLN A 33 16.36 -18.29 -14.50
N VAL A 34 17.01 -19.14 -13.71
CA VAL A 34 17.08 -18.99 -12.25
C VAL A 34 17.79 -17.69 -11.87
N ALA A 35 18.91 -17.38 -12.51
CA ALA A 35 19.65 -16.15 -12.25
C ALA A 35 18.82 -14.89 -12.58
N VAL A 36 18.19 -14.84 -13.75
CA VAL A 36 17.36 -13.69 -14.17
C VAL A 36 16.15 -13.50 -13.25
N ILE A 37 15.43 -14.57 -12.92
CA ILE A 37 14.28 -14.50 -12.02
C ILE A 37 14.71 -14.04 -10.62
N GLN A 38 15.85 -14.52 -10.12
CA GLN A 38 16.35 -14.13 -8.80
C GLN A 38 16.76 -12.65 -8.75
N ILE A 39 17.39 -12.14 -9.81
CA ILE A 39 17.74 -10.71 -9.93
C ILE A 39 16.46 -9.88 -10.00
N ALA A 40 15.49 -10.24 -10.84
CA ALA A 40 14.22 -9.52 -10.92
C ALA A 40 13.46 -9.52 -9.59
N ALA A 41 13.40 -10.67 -8.90
CA ALA A 41 12.73 -10.79 -7.61
C ALA A 41 13.39 -9.92 -6.53
N THR A 42 14.72 -9.85 -6.50
CA THR A 42 15.44 -9.00 -5.53
C THR A 42 15.15 -7.51 -5.77
N PHE A 43 15.12 -7.05 -7.02
CA PHE A 43 14.73 -5.66 -7.33
C PHE A 43 13.30 -5.33 -6.85
N VAL A 44 12.33 -6.23 -7.09
CA VAL A 44 10.95 -6.03 -6.64
C VAL A 44 10.85 -5.99 -5.11
N ILE A 45 11.51 -6.93 -4.43
CA ILE A 45 11.51 -6.95 -2.96
C ILE A 45 12.10 -5.66 -2.38
N ILE A 46 13.17 -5.12 -2.98
CA ILE A 46 13.76 -3.85 -2.52
C ILE A 46 12.75 -2.70 -2.65
N LEU A 47 12.03 -2.60 -3.77
CA LEU A 47 11.01 -1.57 -3.99
C LEU A 47 9.88 -1.69 -2.98
N ASP A 48 9.33 -2.88 -2.80
CA ASP A 48 8.24 -3.15 -1.86
C ASP A 48 8.67 -2.84 -0.42
N THR A 49 9.87 -3.27 -0.03
CA THR A 49 10.41 -3.02 1.31
C THR A 49 10.60 -1.53 1.55
N THR A 50 11.04 -0.78 0.53
CA THR A 50 11.22 0.69 0.64
C THR A 50 9.89 1.39 0.88
N VAL A 51 8.84 1.01 0.15
CA VAL A 51 7.48 1.55 0.34
C VAL A 51 6.97 1.21 1.74
N ILE A 52 7.17 -0.01 2.21
CA ILE A 52 6.76 -0.46 3.54
C ILE A 52 7.49 0.33 4.64
N ILE A 53 8.81 0.51 4.54
CA ILE A 53 9.61 1.27 5.53
C ILE A 53 9.15 2.73 5.59
N LEU A 54 9.01 3.38 4.44
CA LEU A 54 8.49 4.75 4.38
C LEU A 54 7.08 4.82 4.96
N GLY A 55 6.28 3.80 4.71
CA GLY A 55 4.97 3.67 5.31
C GLY A 55 5.01 3.64 6.84
N PHE A 56 5.82 2.78 7.43
CA PHE A 56 5.99 2.74 8.89
C PHE A 56 6.47 4.07 9.47
N TYR A 57 7.34 4.78 8.74
CA TYR A 57 7.78 6.12 9.13
C TYR A 57 6.62 7.12 9.17
N PHE A 58 5.72 7.11 8.18
CA PHE A 58 4.51 7.94 8.22
C PHE A 58 3.59 7.58 9.37
N ILE A 59 3.37 6.28 9.63
CA ILE A 59 2.58 5.83 10.78
C ILE A 59 3.17 6.36 12.10
N ALA A 60 4.50 6.30 12.25
CA ALA A 60 5.18 6.81 13.44
C ALA A 60 4.97 8.32 13.61
N ILE A 61 5.09 9.09 12.52
CA ILE A 61 4.83 10.55 12.53
C ILE A 61 3.38 10.86 12.93
N LEU A 62 2.41 10.11 12.37
CA LEU A 62 1.00 10.29 12.69
C LEU A 62 0.73 10.00 14.18
N ASN A 63 1.35 8.96 14.74
CA ASN A 63 1.23 8.67 16.17
C ASN A 63 1.81 9.81 17.04
N ILE A 64 2.97 10.36 16.68
CA ILE A 64 3.57 11.51 17.38
C ILE A 64 2.65 12.73 17.30
N PHE A 65 2.02 12.96 16.16
CA PHE A 65 1.03 14.03 16.00
C PHE A 65 -0.18 13.84 16.92
N GLY A 66 -0.71 12.62 16.99
CA GLY A 66 -1.79 12.28 17.94
C GLY A 66 -1.40 12.53 19.40
N ASP A 67 -0.18 12.14 19.80
CA ASP A 67 0.32 12.41 21.15
C ASP A 67 0.47 13.93 21.43
N THR A 68 0.84 14.70 20.40
CA THR A 68 0.90 16.17 20.48
C THR A 68 -0.49 16.79 20.70
N ILE A 69 -1.54 16.23 20.07
CA ILE A 69 -2.93 16.65 20.31
C ILE A 69 -3.36 16.31 21.74
N ARG A 70 -2.98 15.15 22.27
CA ARG A 70 -3.28 14.76 23.67
C ARG A 70 -2.57 15.65 24.69
N LEU A 71 -1.35 16.07 24.39
CA LEU A 71 -0.63 17.08 25.18
C LEU A 71 -1.33 18.44 25.19
N LEU A 72 -2.00 18.81 24.09
CA LEU A 72 -2.79 20.04 24.02
C LEU A 72 -4.00 20.00 24.98
N ASP A 73 -4.66 18.85 25.13
CA ASP A 73 -5.81 18.68 26.02
C ASP A 73 -5.43 18.76 27.52
N ASN A 74 -4.29 18.18 27.89
CA ASN A 74 -3.77 18.18 29.27
C ASN A 74 -3.09 19.50 29.69
N SER A 75 -3.14 20.55 28.87
CA SER A 75 -2.35 21.76 29.09
C SER A 75 -2.92 22.67 30.20
N GLU A 76 -2.52 22.42 31.45
CA GLU A 76 -2.36 23.47 32.49
C GLU A 76 -1.12 24.36 32.23
N LEU A 77 -0.39 24.10 31.15
CA LEU A 77 0.90 24.71 30.83
C LEU A 77 0.82 26.20 30.45
N THR A 78 1.80 26.94 30.97
CA THR A 78 2.04 28.38 30.81
C THR A 78 2.26 28.83 29.34
N ASN A 79 2.50 27.90 28.40
CA ASN A 79 2.83 28.16 26.99
C ASN A 79 1.83 27.56 25.98
N LYS A 80 0.52 27.63 26.24
CA LYS A 80 -0.55 27.15 25.32
C LYS A 80 -0.37 27.61 23.87
N ARG A 81 -0.02 28.88 23.66
CA ARG A 81 0.14 29.48 22.32
C ARG A 81 1.30 28.88 21.53
N GLU A 82 2.41 28.57 22.18
CA GLU A 82 3.60 28.02 21.54
C GLU A 82 3.35 26.58 21.07
N LEU A 83 2.74 25.76 21.94
CA LEU A 83 2.34 24.39 21.60
C LEU A 83 1.37 24.37 20.41
N LEU A 84 0.42 25.29 20.40
CA LEU A 84 -0.62 25.37 19.37
C LEU A 84 -0.07 25.81 18.01
N LEU A 85 0.87 26.78 18.00
CA LEU A 85 1.64 27.14 16.81
C LEU A 85 2.51 25.98 16.32
N HIS A 86 3.11 25.23 17.25
CA HIS A 86 3.90 24.03 16.92
C HIS A 86 3.01 22.95 16.27
N THR A 87 1.86 22.63 16.86
CA THR A 87 0.89 21.66 16.31
C THR A 87 0.40 22.08 14.92
N HIS A 88 0.08 23.37 14.73
CA HIS A 88 -0.32 23.87 13.41
C HIS A 88 0.80 23.68 12.37
N LYS A 89 2.02 24.11 12.69
CA LYS A 89 3.16 24.00 11.79
C LYS A 89 3.47 22.53 11.47
N PHE A 90 3.41 21.66 12.47
CA PHE A 90 3.65 20.24 12.32
C PHE A 90 2.58 19.57 11.45
N HIS A 91 1.30 19.93 11.61
CA HIS A 91 0.22 19.45 10.73
C HIS A 91 0.43 19.85 9.26
N CYS A 92 0.81 21.11 9.01
CA CYS A 92 1.12 21.57 7.66
C CYS A 92 2.31 20.81 7.04
N GLU A 93 3.37 20.58 7.82
CA GLU A 93 4.54 19.84 7.37
C GLU A 93 4.19 18.37 7.04
N ILE A 94 3.37 17.72 7.88
CA ILE A 94 2.88 16.36 7.61
C ILE A 94 2.11 16.32 6.28
N LEU A 95 1.20 17.27 6.06
CA LEU A 95 0.40 17.32 4.85
C LEU A 95 1.27 17.53 3.61
N GLU A 96 2.22 18.47 3.65
CA GLU A 96 3.15 18.73 2.54
C GLU A 96 4.03 17.51 2.22
N LYS A 97 4.58 16.85 3.25
CA LYS A 97 5.39 15.63 3.07
C LYS A 97 4.56 14.47 2.53
N PHE A 98 3.31 14.35 2.97
CA PHE A 98 2.39 13.32 2.49
C PHE A 98 1.98 13.56 1.03
N GLU A 99 1.70 14.80 0.64
CA GLU A 99 1.42 15.16 -0.76
C GLU A 99 2.65 14.91 -1.66
N LEU A 100 3.86 15.23 -1.18
CA LEU A 100 5.10 14.92 -1.88
C LEU A 100 5.28 13.41 -2.04
N PHE A 101 5.05 12.64 -0.97
CA PHE A 101 5.10 11.18 -1.00
C PHE A 101 4.10 10.59 -2.01
N GLY A 102 2.84 11.02 -1.95
CA GLY A 102 1.80 10.59 -2.89
C GLY A 102 2.16 10.90 -4.35
N ARG A 103 2.81 12.05 -4.60
CA ARG A 103 3.28 12.43 -5.95
C ARG A 103 4.46 11.57 -6.42
N VAL A 104 5.45 11.32 -5.56
CA VAL A 104 6.63 10.52 -5.90
C VAL A 104 6.25 9.06 -6.18
N PHE A 105 5.36 8.49 -5.36
CA PHE A 105 4.96 7.08 -5.48
C PHE A 105 3.70 6.87 -6.33
N TYR A 106 3.17 7.91 -6.97
CA TYR A 106 1.97 7.84 -7.80
C TYR A 106 2.02 6.71 -8.85
N TYR A 107 3.10 6.69 -9.64
CA TYR A 107 3.29 5.68 -10.67
C TYR A 107 3.52 4.29 -10.07
N THR A 108 4.31 4.21 -9.00
CA THR A 108 4.59 2.94 -8.30
C THR A 108 3.31 2.29 -7.81
N PHE A 109 2.47 3.03 -7.07
CA PHE A 109 1.20 2.50 -6.57
C PHE A 109 0.24 2.13 -7.70
N THR A 110 0.16 2.95 -8.75
CA THR A 110 -0.75 2.69 -9.87
C THR A 110 -0.37 1.44 -10.64
N LEU A 111 0.91 1.26 -10.95
CA LEU A 111 1.42 0.07 -11.63
C LEU A 111 1.32 -1.18 -10.74
N GLN A 112 1.66 -1.03 -9.46
CA GLN A 112 1.59 -2.13 -8.50
C GLN A 112 0.15 -2.64 -8.33
N ILE A 113 -0.81 -1.76 -8.04
CA ILE A 113 -2.23 -2.12 -7.91
C ILE A 113 -2.77 -2.71 -9.22
N GLY A 114 -2.45 -2.11 -10.38
CA GLY A 114 -2.86 -2.65 -11.68
C GLY A 114 -2.33 -4.06 -11.92
N SER A 115 -1.05 -4.30 -11.64
CA SER A 115 -0.43 -5.62 -11.79
C SER A 115 -1.06 -6.66 -10.85
N ILE A 116 -1.31 -6.29 -9.59
CA ILE A 116 -1.92 -7.16 -8.58
C ILE A 116 -3.33 -7.56 -8.99
N VAL A 117 -4.15 -6.63 -9.50
CA VAL A 117 -5.50 -6.94 -9.97
C VAL A 117 -5.46 -7.99 -11.07
N ILE A 118 -4.55 -7.85 -12.03
CA ILE A 118 -4.37 -8.83 -13.12
C ILE A 118 -3.93 -10.19 -12.55
N PHE A 119 -2.96 -10.20 -11.63
CA PHE A 119 -2.50 -11.46 -11.01
C PHE A 119 -3.61 -12.16 -10.22
N ILE A 120 -4.40 -11.42 -9.44
CA ILE A 120 -5.52 -11.97 -8.68
C ILE A 120 -6.56 -12.60 -9.62
N LEU A 121 -6.92 -11.92 -10.72
CA LEU A 121 -7.84 -12.46 -11.72
C LEU A 121 -7.36 -13.79 -12.32
N ASN A 122 -6.07 -13.86 -12.69
CA ASN A 122 -5.47 -15.07 -13.25
C ASN A 122 -5.39 -16.20 -12.22
N ILE A 123 -5.00 -15.89 -10.97
CA ILE A 123 -4.85 -16.89 -9.92
C ILE A 123 -6.20 -17.52 -9.56
N ILE A 124 -7.27 -16.73 -9.41
CA ILE A 124 -8.61 -17.27 -9.11
C ILE A 124 -9.08 -18.21 -10.23
N PHE A 125 -8.76 -17.88 -11.50
CA PHE A 125 -9.07 -18.76 -12.63
C PHE A 125 -8.26 -20.06 -12.60
N ILE A 126 -6.94 -20.00 -12.38
CA ILE A 126 -6.04 -21.17 -12.34
C ILE A 126 -6.35 -22.10 -11.16
N MET A 127 -6.72 -21.55 -10.00
CA MET A 127 -7.08 -22.33 -8.81
C MET A 127 -8.28 -23.26 -9.03
N ARG A 128 -9.06 -23.04 -10.10
CA ARG A 128 -10.19 -23.89 -10.46
C ARG A 128 -9.78 -25.19 -11.18
N GLY A 129 -8.65 -25.21 -11.88
CA GLY A 129 -8.20 -26.40 -12.62
C GLY A 129 -7.64 -27.49 -11.71
N ASP A 130 -7.61 -28.74 -12.20
CA ASP A 130 -7.09 -29.90 -11.45
C ASP A 130 -5.63 -29.74 -10.98
N ALA A 131 -4.84 -28.90 -11.67
CA ALA A 131 -3.46 -28.56 -11.31
C ALA A 131 -3.33 -27.34 -10.37
N GLY A 132 -4.44 -26.80 -9.85
CA GLY A 132 -4.46 -25.57 -9.04
C GLY A 132 -3.68 -25.67 -7.72
N TYR A 133 -3.49 -26.88 -7.18
CA TYR A 133 -2.74 -27.14 -5.94
C TYR A 133 -1.30 -26.61 -5.99
N ALA A 134 -0.65 -26.66 -7.16
CA ALA A 134 0.73 -26.20 -7.34
C ALA A 134 0.89 -24.67 -7.16
N PHE A 135 -0.20 -23.90 -7.32
CA PHE A 135 -0.20 -22.43 -7.31
C PHE A 135 -0.71 -21.80 -6.01
N TYR A 136 -1.15 -22.60 -5.03
CA TYR A 136 -1.54 -22.12 -3.71
C TYR A 136 -0.53 -21.21 -3.01
N PRO A 137 0.78 -21.53 -2.95
CA PRO A 137 1.74 -20.66 -2.27
C PRO A 137 1.91 -19.30 -2.96
N LEU A 138 1.79 -19.26 -4.29
CA LEU A 138 1.81 -18.01 -5.07
C LEU A 138 0.56 -17.17 -4.78
N SER A 139 -0.61 -17.83 -4.75
CA SER A 139 -1.88 -17.20 -4.38
C SER A 139 -1.79 -16.52 -3.03
N LEU A 140 -1.37 -17.27 -2.00
CA LEU A 140 -1.25 -16.74 -0.65
C LEU A 140 -0.28 -15.55 -0.57
N ALA A 141 0.84 -15.60 -1.29
CA ALA A 141 1.80 -14.51 -1.33
C ALA A 141 1.20 -13.24 -1.96
N VAL A 142 0.54 -13.34 -3.12
CA VAL A 142 -0.06 -12.19 -3.81
C VAL A 142 -1.21 -11.57 -3.00
N PHE A 143 -2.11 -12.40 -2.46
CA PHE A 143 -3.19 -11.91 -1.59
C PHE A 143 -2.65 -11.29 -0.30
N GLY A 144 -1.59 -11.87 0.27
CA GLY A 144 -0.91 -11.33 1.46
C GLY A 144 -0.26 -9.97 1.19
N GLN A 145 0.46 -9.82 0.08
CA GLN A 145 1.06 -8.54 -0.32
C GLN A 145 0.00 -7.47 -0.55
N PHE A 146 -1.06 -7.79 -1.30
CA PHE A 146 -2.14 -6.86 -1.57
C PHE A 146 -2.90 -6.47 -0.31
N GLY A 147 -3.23 -7.45 0.54
CA GLY A 147 -3.87 -7.22 1.82
C GLY A 147 -3.04 -6.33 2.74
N ALA A 148 -1.73 -6.55 2.81
CA ALA A 148 -0.82 -5.74 3.62
C ALA A 148 -0.82 -4.25 3.19
N ILE A 149 -0.75 -3.98 1.87
CA ILE A 149 -0.79 -2.61 1.34
C ILE A 149 -2.14 -1.93 1.65
N CYS A 150 -3.25 -2.65 1.48
CA CYS A 150 -4.59 -2.10 1.76
C CYS A 150 -4.83 -1.86 3.26
N ILE A 151 -4.39 -2.77 4.14
CA ILE A 151 -4.42 -2.59 5.60
C ILE A 151 -3.58 -1.38 6.00
N PHE A 152 -2.42 -1.23 5.37
CA PHE A 152 -1.52 -0.10 5.62
C PHE A 152 -2.19 1.24 5.24
N GLY A 153 -2.79 1.30 4.06
CA GLY A 153 -3.54 2.49 3.62
C GLY A 153 -4.74 2.80 4.52
N GLU A 154 -5.47 1.78 4.95
CA GLU A 154 -6.56 1.90 5.94
C GLU A 154 -6.07 2.47 7.27
N PHE A 155 -4.91 2.03 7.76
CA PHE A 155 -4.37 2.52 9.03
C PHE A 155 -4.03 4.01 8.97
N ILE A 156 -3.40 4.47 7.88
CA ILE A 156 -3.16 5.90 7.66
C ILE A 156 -4.48 6.66 7.63
N PHE A 157 -5.42 6.20 6.80
CA PHE A 157 -6.71 6.87 6.63
C PHE A 157 -7.47 7.00 7.96
N SER A 158 -7.63 5.90 8.69
CA SER A 158 -8.31 5.87 9.99
C SER A 158 -7.62 6.75 11.03
N LYS A 159 -6.29 6.79 11.08
CA LYS A 159 -5.55 7.67 11.98
C LYS A 159 -5.78 9.15 11.66
N THR A 160 -5.78 9.52 10.38
CA THR A 160 -6.03 10.90 9.98
C THR A 160 -7.45 11.35 10.28
N GLU A 161 -8.43 10.46 10.14
CA GLU A 161 -9.82 10.73 10.51
C GLU A 161 -9.97 10.96 12.02
N GLN A 162 -9.29 10.14 12.84
CA GLN A 162 -9.32 10.26 14.29
C GLN A 162 -8.82 11.62 14.79
N PHE A 163 -7.86 12.27 14.11
CA PHE A 163 -7.34 13.56 14.55
C PHE A 163 -8.39 14.66 14.58
N SER A 164 -9.31 14.70 13.61
CA SER A 164 -10.38 15.71 13.63
C SER A 164 -11.30 15.53 14.85
N VAL A 165 -11.53 14.28 15.26
CA VAL A 165 -12.36 13.95 16.43
C VAL A 165 -11.60 14.26 17.72
N GLU A 166 -10.34 13.82 17.84
CA GLU A 166 -9.49 14.09 19.00
C GLU A 166 -9.30 15.59 19.23
N LEU A 167 -9.05 16.37 18.17
CA LEU A 167 -8.98 17.84 18.25
C LEU A 167 -10.29 18.44 18.75
N TYR A 168 -11.44 17.95 18.28
CA TYR A 168 -12.76 18.45 18.71
C TYR A 168 -13.04 18.20 20.19
N HIS A 169 -12.53 17.08 20.72
CA HIS A 169 -12.66 16.74 22.13
C HIS A 169 -11.71 17.50 23.06
N THR A 170 -10.73 18.23 22.54
CA THR A 170 -9.87 19.08 23.38
C THR A 170 -10.68 20.20 24.03
N LYS A 171 -10.19 20.76 25.14
CA LYS A 171 -10.76 21.96 25.80
C LYS A 171 -10.55 23.26 25.00
N TRP A 172 -10.77 23.24 23.68
CA TRP A 172 -10.54 24.36 22.76
C TRP A 172 -11.32 25.64 23.15
N TYR A 173 -12.46 25.50 23.82
CA TYR A 173 -13.28 26.62 24.29
C TYR A 173 -12.66 27.39 25.47
N GLU A 174 -11.67 26.82 26.17
CA GLU A 174 -10.94 27.49 27.26
C GLU A 174 -9.76 28.33 26.76
N PHE A 175 -9.47 28.31 25.46
CA PHE A 175 -8.41 29.10 24.86
C PHE A 175 -8.90 30.51 24.49
N ASP A 176 -7.96 31.44 24.37
CA ASP A 176 -8.20 32.80 23.88
C ASP A 176 -8.72 32.79 22.42
N LEU A 177 -9.40 33.88 22.03
CA LEU A 177 -10.04 34.01 20.70
C LEU A 177 -9.08 33.83 19.52
N LYS A 178 -7.78 34.13 19.68
CA LYS A 178 -6.78 33.97 18.62
C LYS A 178 -6.41 32.49 18.44
N GLU A 179 -6.21 31.79 19.55
CA GLU A 179 -5.88 30.38 19.66
C GLU A 179 -7.04 29.51 19.18
N GLN A 180 -8.27 29.86 19.55
CA GLN A 180 -9.49 29.20 19.04
C GLN A 180 -9.56 29.22 17.51
N LYS A 181 -9.22 30.35 16.87
CA LYS A 181 -9.20 30.44 15.40
C LYS A 181 -8.16 29.53 14.77
N ILE A 182 -7.00 29.38 15.40
CA ILE A 182 -5.94 28.50 14.89
C ILE A 182 -6.35 27.04 15.07
N ILE A 183 -6.89 26.65 16.23
CA ILE A 183 -7.42 25.29 16.45
C ILE A 183 -8.50 24.96 15.41
N LEU A 184 -9.42 25.91 15.16
CA LEU A 184 -10.47 25.73 14.16
C LEU A 184 -9.89 25.51 12.75
N MET A 185 -8.80 26.21 12.40
CA MET A 185 -8.08 25.94 11.15
C MET A 185 -7.48 24.53 11.13
N ILE A 186 -6.84 24.08 12.21
CA ILE A 186 -6.27 22.72 12.29
C ILE A 186 -7.38 21.66 12.16
N MET A 187 -8.52 21.86 12.82
CA MET A 187 -9.69 20.98 12.69
C MET A 187 -10.18 20.91 11.26
N LEU A 188 -10.36 22.06 10.59
CA LEU A 188 -10.80 22.12 9.20
C LEU A 188 -9.81 21.43 8.25
N MET A 189 -8.50 21.60 8.48
CA MET A 189 -7.48 20.91 7.71
C MET A 189 -7.51 19.39 7.95
N SER A 190 -7.71 18.96 9.21
CA SER A 190 -7.76 17.54 9.59
C SER A 190 -9.02 16.84 9.07
N GLN A 191 -10.12 17.56 8.84
CA GLN A 191 -11.31 17.02 8.18
C GLN A 191 -11.02 16.60 6.73
N ARG A 192 -10.03 17.22 6.08
CA ARG A 192 -9.54 16.76 4.79
C ARG A 192 -8.63 15.56 5.00
N GLN A 193 -9.25 14.40 5.18
CA GLN A 193 -8.57 13.11 5.30
C GLN A 193 -7.60 12.92 4.13
N PHE A 194 -6.37 12.53 4.44
CA PHE A 194 -5.34 12.26 3.44
C PHE A 194 -4.98 10.78 3.50
N GLY A 195 -5.39 10.05 2.46
CA GLY A 195 -5.10 8.62 2.27
C GLY A 195 -4.19 8.39 1.09
N LEU A 196 -3.65 7.17 1.00
CA LEU A 196 -2.91 6.74 -0.18
C LEU A 196 -3.88 6.58 -1.35
N LYS A 197 -3.53 7.11 -2.53
CA LYS A 197 -4.37 7.03 -3.73
C LYS A 197 -3.66 6.26 -4.84
N ALA A 198 -4.33 5.25 -5.38
CA ALA A 198 -3.98 4.60 -6.63
C ALA A 198 -4.59 5.38 -7.81
N ALA A 199 -3.78 5.64 -8.84
CA ALA A 199 -4.13 6.45 -10.00
C ALA A 199 -4.67 7.86 -9.69
N GLY A 200 -4.56 8.33 -8.44
CA GLY A 200 -5.13 9.60 -7.97
C GLY A 200 -6.65 9.59 -7.84
N MET A 201 -7.29 8.45 -8.10
CA MET A 201 -8.75 8.30 -8.12
C MET A 201 -9.24 7.37 -7.02
N TYR A 202 -8.53 6.27 -6.76
CA TYR A 202 -8.98 5.23 -5.85
C TYR A 202 -8.18 5.25 -4.56
N ASP A 203 -8.85 5.40 -3.43
CA ASP A 203 -8.20 5.31 -2.13
C ASP A 203 -7.78 3.86 -1.86
N ILE A 204 -6.49 3.67 -1.55
CA ILE A 204 -5.93 2.38 -1.18
C ILE A 204 -6.34 2.12 0.26
N ASN A 205 -7.36 1.28 0.42
CA ASN A 205 -7.97 0.98 1.70
C ASN A 205 -8.53 -0.45 1.71
N LEU A 206 -9.09 -0.90 2.84
CA LEU A 206 -9.62 -2.25 2.93
C LEU A 206 -10.84 -2.47 2.02
N MET A 207 -11.58 -1.40 1.70
CA MET A 207 -12.71 -1.45 0.77
C MET A 207 -12.24 -1.79 -0.65
N MET A 208 -11.13 -1.22 -1.12
CA MET A 208 -10.53 -1.57 -2.42
C MET A 208 -10.18 -3.06 -2.47
N PHE A 209 -9.61 -3.61 -1.40
CA PHE A 209 -9.29 -5.04 -1.33
C PHE A 209 -10.53 -5.91 -1.57
N ILE A 210 -11.62 -5.62 -0.85
CA ILE A 210 -12.88 -6.36 -0.97
C ILE A 210 -13.45 -6.24 -2.40
N GLN A 211 -13.43 -5.04 -2.98
CA GLN A 211 -13.92 -4.79 -4.33
C GLN A 211 -13.14 -5.59 -5.38
N VAL A 212 -11.81 -5.61 -5.30
CA VAL A 212 -10.95 -6.36 -6.22
C VAL A 212 -11.19 -7.86 -6.12
N VAL A 213 -11.28 -8.41 -4.91
CA VAL A 213 -11.58 -9.85 -4.70
C VAL A 213 -12.96 -10.20 -5.26
N LYS A 214 -13.98 -9.38 -4.99
CA LYS A 214 -15.35 -9.57 -5.50
C LYS A 214 -15.39 -9.52 -7.04
N ALA A 215 -14.68 -8.56 -7.65
CA ALA A 215 -14.55 -8.46 -9.09
C ALA A 215 -13.84 -9.70 -9.66
N GLY A 216 -12.80 -10.20 -8.98
CA GLY A 216 -12.09 -11.41 -9.34
C GLY A 216 -12.98 -12.66 -9.41
N ILE A 217 -13.79 -12.87 -8.37
CA ILE A 217 -14.74 -13.97 -8.30
C ILE A 217 -15.83 -13.82 -9.38
N SER A 218 -16.39 -12.61 -9.54
CA SER A 218 -17.41 -12.33 -10.55
C SER A 218 -16.90 -12.58 -11.97
N PHE A 219 -15.67 -12.15 -12.27
CA PHE A 219 -15.02 -12.41 -13.56
C PHE A 219 -14.87 -13.91 -13.81
N CYS A 220 -14.43 -14.67 -12.82
CA CYS A 220 -14.30 -16.12 -12.94
C CYS A 220 -15.65 -16.83 -13.12
N ALA A 221 -16.72 -16.36 -12.47
CA ALA A 221 -18.07 -16.90 -12.65
C ALA A 221 -18.61 -16.65 -14.08
N ILE A 222 -18.33 -15.47 -14.64
CA ILE A 222 -18.68 -15.13 -16.02
C ILE A 222 -17.92 -16.04 -16.98
N LEU A 223 -16.58 -16.12 -16.87
CA LEU A 223 -15.76 -16.99 -17.71
C LEU A 223 -16.23 -18.44 -17.66
N TYR A 224 -16.66 -18.93 -16.50
CA TYR A 224 -17.20 -20.28 -16.37
C TYR A 224 -18.51 -20.49 -17.13
N THR A 225 -19.38 -19.48 -17.19
CA THR A 225 -20.65 -19.62 -17.92
C THR A 225 -20.42 -19.66 -19.43
N PHE A 226 -19.31 -19.10 -19.90
CA PHE A 226 -18.92 -19.05 -21.32
C PHE A 226 -17.91 -20.15 -21.73
N ALA A 227 -17.38 -20.93 -20.79
CA ALA A 227 -16.43 -22.03 -21.03
C ALA A 227 -17.15 -23.38 -20.99
#